data_AF-A0A4Q3TY20-F1
#
_entry.id   AF-A0A4Q3TY20-F1
#
_cell.length_a   1.000
_cell.length_b   1.000
_cell.length_c   1.000
_cell.angle_alpha   90.00
_cell.angle_beta   90.00
_cell.angle_gamma   90.00
#
_symmetry.space_group_name_H-M   'P 1'
#
loop_
_entity.id
_entity.type
_entity.pdbx_description
1 polymer ?
#
loop_
_entity_poly.entity_id
_entity_poly.type
_entity_poly.pdbx_seq_one_letter_code
_entity_poly.pdbx_strand_id
1 'polypeptide(L)'
;MNSKRKKIYEGKAKILYEGPEPGTLIQYFKDDATAFNAQKKAVLEGKGVVNNQISEFIMSRLNGIGVTNHFIKRLNLREQLIREVEIIPLEVVCRNIVAGSMSQRLGIEEGTPLPRSIIEFY
;
A
#
# COMPACT_ATOMS: atom_id res chain seq x y z
N MET A 1 27.87 -12.30 -10.94
CA MET A 1 26.64 -12.74 -11.62
C MET A 1 25.54 -11.72 -11.33
N ASN A 2 25.21 -10.86 -12.29
CA ASN A 2 24.16 -9.86 -12.17
C ASN A 2 22.78 -10.54 -12.30
N SER A 3 22.35 -11.24 -11.25
CA SER A 3 20.99 -11.80 -11.18
C SER A 3 20.03 -10.63 -10.89
N LYS A 4 19.61 -9.92 -11.92
CA LYS A 4 18.44 -9.04 -11.81
C LYS A 4 17.24 -9.94 -11.52
N ARG A 5 16.71 -9.89 -10.29
CA ARG A 5 15.48 -10.59 -9.88
C ARG A 5 14.38 -10.31 -10.92
N LYS A 6 13.63 -11.35 -11.31
CA LYS A 6 12.59 -11.23 -12.34
C LYS A 6 11.49 -10.29 -11.85
N LYS A 7 11.27 -9.19 -12.58
CA LYS A 7 10.17 -8.26 -12.32
C LYS A 7 8.86 -8.90 -12.79
N ILE A 8 7.90 -9.04 -11.89
CA ILE A 8 6.58 -9.62 -12.18
C ILE A 8 5.60 -8.51 -12.58
N TYR A 9 5.61 -7.42 -11.82
CA TYR A 9 4.67 -6.33 -12.01
C TYR A 9 5.27 -5.00 -11.55
N GLU A 10 4.88 -3.91 -12.20
CA GLU A 10 5.23 -2.56 -11.79
C GLU A 10 3.99 -1.68 -11.77
N GLY A 11 3.63 -1.21 -10.57
CA GLY A 11 2.57 -0.25 -10.35
C GLY A 11 3.10 1.18 -10.19
N LYS A 12 2.19 2.09 -9.84
CA LYS A 12 2.52 3.51 -9.62
C LYS A 12 3.55 3.73 -8.52
N ALA A 13 3.41 3.04 -7.39
CA ALA A 13 4.25 3.25 -6.19
C ALA A 13 5.14 2.07 -5.81
N LYS A 14 4.96 0.89 -6.44
CA LYS A 14 5.61 -0.36 -6.03
C LYS A 14 6.01 -1.20 -7.23
N ILE A 15 7.08 -1.98 -7.08
CA ILE A 15 7.48 -3.03 -8.02
C ILE A 15 7.41 -4.37 -7.27
N LEU A 16 6.89 -5.40 -7.94
CA LEU A 16 6.90 -6.77 -7.44
C LEU A 16 7.95 -7.57 -8.22
N TYR A 17 8.83 -8.23 -7.47
CA TYR A 17 9.80 -9.19 -8.00
C TYR A 17 9.47 -10.59 -7.49
N GLU A 18 9.93 -11.59 -8.22
CA GLU A 18 9.90 -12.99 -7.79
C GLU A 18 10.61 -13.15 -6.43
N GLY A 19 9.95 -13.86 -5.51
CA GLY A 19 10.50 -14.16 -4.20
C GLY A 19 11.46 -15.36 -4.23
N PRO A 20 12.16 -15.62 -3.10
CA PRO A 20 13.09 -16.73 -3.00
C PRO A 20 12.42 -18.11 -2.90
N GLU A 21 11.14 -18.15 -2.51
CA GLU A 21 10.36 -19.37 -2.28
C GLU A 21 9.03 -19.32 -3.06
N PRO A 22 8.50 -20.47 -3.51
CA PRO A 22 7.17 -20.53 -4.13
C PRO A 22 6.09 -19.88 -3.25
N GLY A 23 5.21 -19.08 -3.85
CA GLY A 23 4.16 -18.36 -3.14
C GLY A 23 4.65 -17.13 -2.37
N THR A 24 5.86 -16.63 -2.64
CA THR A 24 6.39 -15.40 -2.05
C THR A 24 6.81 -14.41 -3.12
N LEU A 25 6.65 -13.11 -2.82
CA LEU A 25 7.09 -12.00 -3.67
C LEU A 25 7.95 -11.02 -2.88
N ILE A 26 8.83 -10.31 -3.59
CA ILE A 26 9.56 -9.17 -3.05
C ILE A 26 8.88 -7.89 -3.51
N GLN A 27 8.35 -7.12 -2.56
CA GLN A 27 7.72 -5.83 -2.79
C GLN A 27 8.73 -4.70 -2.56
N TYR A 28 9.04 -3.96 -3.62
CA TYR A 28 9.91 -2.79 -3.60
C TYR A 28 9.09 -1.50 -3.61
N PHE A 29 9.44 -0.54 -2.75
CA PHE A 29 8.76 0.75 -2.62
C PHE A 29 9.50 1.86 -3.37
N LYS A 30 8.81 2.50 -4.33
CA LYS A 30 9.33 3.60 -5.15
C LYS A 30 9.18 4.96 -4.47
N ASP A 31 10.06 5.88 -4.85
CA ASP A 31 9.99 7.30 -4.49
C ASP A 31 8.98 8.08 -5.35
N ASP A 32 8.42 7.44 -6.37
CA ASP A 32 7.37 7.99 -7.22
C ASP A 32 6.13 8.37 -6.38
N ALA A 33 5.76 9.64 -6.43
CA ALA A 33 4.51 10.17 -5.92
C ALA A 33 3.58 10.49 -7.10
N THR A 34 2.36 9.94 -7.06
CA THR A 34 1.33 10.21 -8.07
C THR A 34 0.07 10.76 -7.40
N ALA A 35 -0.45 11.89 -7.88
CA ALA A 35 -1.73 12.44 -7.46
C ALA A 35 -2.65 12.66 -8.66
N PHE A 36 -3.96 12.82 -8.42
CA PHE A 36 -4.98 13.10 -9.43
C PHE A 36 -4.94 12.12 -10.62
N ASN A 37 -5.12 10.81 -10.38
CA ASN A 37 -5.06 9.78 -11.44
C ASN A 37 -3.77 9.81 -12.27
N ALA A 38 -2.62 10.07 -11.62
CA ALA A 38 -1.29 10.17 -12.23
C ALA A 38 -1.08 11.38 -13.16
N GLN A 39 -1.95 12.40 -13.10
CA GLN A 39 -1.74 13.70 -13.77
C GLN A 39 -0.58 14.49 -13.14
N LYS A 40 -0.31 14.32 -11.85
CA LYS A 40 0.90 14.85 -11.20
C LYS A 40 1.82 13.69 -10.84
N LYS A 41 3.03 13.69 -11.39
CA LYS A 41 4.11 12.77 -11.06
C LYS A 41 5.30 13.57 -10.53
N ALA A 42 5.80 13.20 -9.36
CA ALA A 42 7.02 13.74 -8.80
C ALA A 42 7.84 12.59 -8.18
N VAL A 43 9.16 12.76 -8.08
CA VAL A 43 10.00 11.87 -7.29
C VAL A 43 10.23 12.56 -5.95
N LEU A 44 9.75 11.95 -4.88
CA LEU A 44 9.99 12.42 -3.52
C LEU A 44 11.04 11.52 -2.88
N GLU A 45 12.28 11.99 -2.83
CA GLU A 45 13.41 11.22 -2.32
C GLU A 45 13.13 10.70 -0.91
N GLY A 46 13.38 9.40 -0.69
CA GLY A 46 13.18 8.74 0.59
C GLY A 46 11.74 8.33 0.90
N LYS A 47 10.75 8.72 0.08
CA LYS A 47 9.35 8.31 0.24
C LYS A 47 9.20 6.79 0.30
N GLY A 48 9.88 6.07 -0.57
CA GLY A 48 9.84 4.60 -0.62
C GLY A 48 10.38 3.97 0.67
N VAL A 49 11.44 4.56 1.25
CA VAL A 49 12.01 4.09 2.52
C VAL A 49 11.02 4.28 3.67
N VAL A 50 10.46 5.48 3.80
CA VAL A 50 9.49 5.79 4.85
C VAL A 50 8.24 4.92 4.71
N ASN A 51 7.68 4.79 3.50
CA ASN A 51 6.49 3.96 3.26
C ASN A 51 6.74 2.48 3.57
N ASN A 52 7.92 1.97 3.25
CA ASN A 52 8.30 0.61 3.59
C ASN A 52 8.30 0.40 5.12
N GLN A 53 8.92 1.30 5.87
CA GLN A 53 8.98 1.20 7.34
C GLN A 53 7.59 1.33 7.99
N ILE A 54 6.78 2.28 7.55
CA ILE A 54 5.40 2.45 8.05
C ILE A 54 4.56 1.20 7.72
N SER A 55 4.67 0.68 6.51
CA SER A 55 3.94 -0.53 6.09
C SER A 55 4.30 -1.74 6.93
N GLU A 56 5.60 -1.97 7.19
CA GLU A 56 6.07 -3.03 8.09
C GLU A 56 5.47 -2.88 9.49
N PHE A 57 5.54 -1.67 10.06
CA PHE A 57 5.04 -1.40 11.41
C PHE A 57 3.55 -1.74 11.52
N ILE A 58 2.72 -1.23 10.60
CA ILE A 58 1.26 -1.46 10.62
C ILE A 58 0.95 -2.94 10.44
N MET A 59 1.51 -3.59 9.42
CA MET A 59 1.20 -5.00 9.12
C MET A 59 1.65 -5.94 10.24
N SER A 60 2.79 -5.67 10.88
CA SER A 60 3.27 -6.44 12.02
C SER A 60 2.34 -6.27 13.23
N ARG A 61 1.83 -5.06 13.48
CA ARG A 61 0.87 -4.79 14.57
C ARG A 61 -0.48 -5.45 14.32
N LEU A 62 -0.96 -5.47 13.08
CA LEU A 62 -2.16 -6.19 12.68
C LEU A 62 -2.02 -7.70 12.91
N ASN A 63 -0.90 -8.30 12.50
CA ASN A 63 -0.61 -9.70 12.81
C ASN A 63 -0.59 -9.97 14.33
N GLY A 64 0.00 -9.05 15.11
CA GLY A 64 0.07 -9.16 16.57
C GLY A 64 -1.29 -9.16 17.30
N ILE A 65 -2.35 -8.66 16.64
CA ILE A 65 -3.74 -8.71 17.16
C ILE A 65 -4.60 -9.76 16.44
N GLY A 66 -3.99 -10.65 15.64
CA GLY A 66 -4.68 -11.74 14.95
C GLY A 66 -5.28 -11.39 13.57
N VAL A 67 -5.03 -10.18 13.05
CA VAL A 67 -5.47 -9.80 11.70
C VAL A 67 -4.46 -10.31 10.68
N THR A 68 -4.80 -11.42 10.02
CA THR A 68 -3.95 -12.05 9.01
C THR A 68 -3.72 -11.11 7.83
N ASN A 69 -2.46 -10.99 7.39
CA ASN A 69 -2.10 -10.21 6.22
C ASN A 69 -0.91 -10.85 5.47
N HIS A 70 -0.58 -10.31 4.30
CA HIS A 70 0.44 -10.88 3.41
C HIS A 70 1.89 -10.63 3.86
N PHE A 71 2.13 -9.77 4.85
CA PHE A 71 3.49 -9.39 5.22
C PHE A 71 4.21 -10.56 5.91
N ILE A 72 5.46 -10.82 5.51
CA ILE A 72 6.33 -11.82 6.13
C ILE A 72 7.45 -11.13 6.92
N LYS A 73 8.31 -10.34 6.25
CA LYS A 73 9.40 -9.60 6.89
C LYS A 73 9.95 -8.50 5.99
N ARG A 74 10.56 -7.47 6.59
CA ARG A 74 11.37 -6.49 5.84
C ARG A 74 12.72 -7.10 5.44
N LEU A 75 13.18 -6.81 4.22
CA LEU A 75 14.48 -7.27 3.70
C LEU A 75 15.55 -6.19 3.79
N ASN A 76 15.18 -4.93 3.50
CA ASN A 76 16.06 -3.76 3.60
C ASN A 76 15.21 -2.49 3.68
N LEU A 77 15.84 -1.31 3.52
CA LEU A 77 15.17 -0.02 3.58
C LEU A 77 14.06 0.17 2.54
N ARG A 78 14.04 -0.56 1.42
CA ARG A 78 13.05 -0.41 0.34
C ARG A 78 12.25 -1.66 0.01
N GLU A 79 12.64 -2.82 0.54
CA GLU A 79 12.06 -4.11 0.15
C GLU A 79 11.45 -4.86 1.34
N GLN A 80 10.33 -5.54 1.08
CA GLN A 80 9.70 -6.50 1.98
C GLN A 80 9.45 -7.81 1.26
N LEU A 81 9.53 -8.91 2.00
CA LEU A 81 9.04 -10.21 1.59
C LEU A 81 7.57 -10.33 2.00
N ILE A 82 6.72 -10.70 1.04
CA ILE A 82 5.28 -10.86 1.21
C ILE A 82 4.82 -12.22 0.64
N ARG A 83 3.67 -12.69 1.10
CA ARG A 83 2.94 -13.83 0.49
C ARG A 83 2.33 -13.37 -0.83
N GLU A 84 2.48 -14.19 -1.85
CA GLU A 84 1.73 -14.05 -3.10
C GLU A 84 0.25 -14.30 -2.85
N VAL A 85 -0.60 -13.46 -3.44
CA VAL A 85 -2.06 -13.56 -3.32
C VAL A 85 -2.69 -13.20 -4.66
N GLU A 86 -3.85 -13.77 -4.93
CA GLU A 86 -4.74 -13.27 -5.98
C GLU A 86 -5.48 -12.04 -5.45
N ILE A 87 -5.23 -10.88 -6.07
CA ILE A 87 -5.86 -9.63 -5.66
C ILE A 87 -7.32 -9.63 -6.11
N ILE A 88 -8.24 -9.50 -5.16
CA ILE A 88 -9.62 -9.12 -5.46
C ILE A 88 -9.58 -7.65 -5.95
N PRO A 89 -10.08 -7.33 -7.16
CA PRO A 89 -9.96 -6.00 -7.76
C PRO A 89 -10.99 -5.03 -7.14
N LEU A 90 -10.90 -4.83 -5.82
CA LEU A 90 -11.72 -3.92 -5.04
C LEU A 90 -10.83 -3.14 -4.07
N GLU A 91 -11.01 -1.83 -4.02
CA GLU A 91 -10.45 -1.00 -2.96
C GLU A 91 -11.48 -0.87 -1.83
N VAL A 92 -11.13 -1.39 -0.64
CA VAL A 92 -11.99 -1.30 0.55
C VAL A 92 -11.57 -0.08 1.37
N VAL A 93 -12.43 0.93 1.42
CA VAL A 93 -12.16 2.22 2.08
C VAL A 93 -12.99 2.33 3.35
N CYS A 94 -12.33 2.53 4.50
CA CYS A 94 -12.98 2.80 5.78
C CYS A 94 -12.88 4.30 6.13
N ARG A 95 -14.02 4.91 6.48
CA ARG A 95 -14.11 6.33 6.85
C ARG A 95 -14.69 6.50 8.24
N ASN A 96 -13.99 7.23 9.10
CA ASN A 96 -14.47 7.64 10.43
C ASN A 96 -14.85 9.13 10.46
N ILE A 97 -14.28 9.92 9.55
CA ILE A 97 -14.48 11.36 9.42
C ILE A 97 -14.68 11.65 7.93
N VAL A 98 -15.53 12.62 7.61
CA VAL A 98 -15.73 13.10 6.24
C VAL A 98 -14.46 13.81 5.77
N ALA A 99 -13.86 13.34 4.67
CA ALA A 99 -12.71 13.97 4.04
C ALA A 99 -12.58 13.57 2.56
N GLY A 100 -11.86 14.38 1.79
CA GLY A 100 -11.51 14.08 0.40
C GLY A 100 -12.73 13.86 -0.50
N SER A 101 -12.74 12.77 -1.28
CA SER A 101 -13.79 12.49 -2.27
C SER A 101 -15.20 12.40 -1.67
N MET A 102 -15.33 12.01 -0.40
CA MET A 102 -16.63 11.95 0.28
C MET A 102 -17.21 13.34 0.53
N SER A 103 -16.36 14.28 0.98
CA SER A 103 -16.76 15.68 1.21
C SER A 103 -17.28 16.31 -0.09
N GLN A 104 -16.52 16.15 -1.18
CA GLN A 104 -16.89 16.68 -2.50
C GLN A 104 -18.19 16.08 -3.05
N ARG A 105 -18.36 14.76 -2.93
CA ARG A 105 -19.54 14.06 -3.48
C ARG A 105 -20.82 14.35 -2.71
N LEU A 106 -20.74 14.52 -1.39
CA LEU A 106 -21.91 14.68 -0.52
C LEU A 106 -22.18 16.15 -0.12
N GLY A 107 -21.26 17.07 -0.41
CA GLY A 107 -21.38 18.47 0.02
C GLY A 107 -21.29 18.65 1.53
N ILE A 108 -20.69 17.70 2.24
CA ILE A 108 -20.50 17.75 3.68
C ILE A 108 -19.10 18.29 3.97
N GLU A 109 -18.99 19.18 4.95
CA GLU A 109 -17.72 19.81 5.35
C GLU A 109 -16.67 18.76 5.77
N GLU A 110 -15.43 18.94 5.30
CA GLU A 110 -14.30 18.10 5.68
C GLU A 110 -14.00 18.28 7.18
N GLY A 111 -13.76 17.17 7.88
CA GLY A 111 -13.63 17.14 9.34
C GLY A 111 -14.93 16.77 10.07
N THR A 112 -16.07 16.71 9.38
CA THR A 112 -17.34 16.29 10.02
C THR A 112 -17.22 14.85 10.54
N PRO A 113 -17.45 14.59 11.85
CA PRO A 113 -17.42 13.26 12.42
C PRO A 113 -18.60 12.42 11.93
N LEU A 114 -18.35 11.15 11.60
CA LEU A 114 -19.42 10.23 11.23
C LEU A 114 -20.00 9.53 12.46
N PRO A 115 -21.32 9.30 12.53
CA PRO A 115 -21.93 8.61 13.67
C PRO A 115 -21.50 7.15 13.80
N ARG A 116 -20.94 6.56 12.72
CA ARG A 116 -20.33 5.24 12.67
C ARG A 116 -19.34 5.17 11.51
N SER A 117 -18.42 4.22 11.54
CA SER A 117 -17.52 3.94 10.42
C SER A 117 -18.31 3.54 9.18
N ILE A 118 -17.94 4.10 8.03
CA ILE A 118 -18.53 3.76 6.72
C ILE A 118 -17.51 2.98 5.92
N ILE A 119 -17.95 1.89 5.28
CA ILE A 119 -17.16 1.09 4.34
C ILE A 119 -17.65 1.37 2.92
N GLU A 120 -16.73 1.74 2.04
CA GLU A 120 -16.98 1.95 0.61
C GLU A 120 -16.12 1.00 -0.21
N PHE A 121 -16.66 0.57 -1.35
CA PHE A 121 -15.97 -0.27 -2.32
C PHE A 121 -15.82 0.52 -3.63
N TYR A 122 -14.60 0.54 -4.17
CA TYR A 122 -14.26 1.14 -5.45
C TYR A 122 -13.62 0.12 -6.39
#